data_AF-X1BGX7-F1
#
_entry.id   AF-X1BGX7-F1
#
_cell.length_a   1.000
_cell.length_b   1.000
_cell.length_c   1.000
_cell.angle_alpha   90.00
_cell.angle_beta   90.00
_cell.angle_gamma   90.00
#
_symmetry.space_group_name_H-M   'P 1'
#
loop_
_entity.id
_entity.type
_entity.pdbx_description
1 polymer ?
#
loop_
_entity_poly.entity_id
_entity_poly.type
_entity_poly.pdbx_seq_one_letter_code
_entity_poly.pdbx_strand_id
1 'polypeptide(L)'
;MLATRAEVQVFDALSETKKFPQARYEKSARAIVLEQKKPAACETVLPIVTAGTADLPVAAEAKVTAEIMGQRTELICDVGVAGLHRLFGHLPKLQNANVIIVVAGMEGALASVIGGLVSCPVIAVPTSVGYGSSFEGLSALLTMLNSCAAGV
;
A
#
# COMPACT_ATOMS: atom_id res chain seq x y z
N MET A 1 -18.78 -0.45 0.81
CA MET A 1 -18.52 -0.89 -0.58
C MET A 1 -17.31 -0.13 -1.11
N LEU A 2 -16.47 -0.80 -1.89
CA LEU A 2 -15.26 -0.26 -2.49
C LEU A 2 -15.22 -0.63 -3.97
N ALA A 3 -14.90 0.32 -4.84
CA ALA A 3 -14.55 0.07 -6.23
C ALA A 3 -13.16 0.67 -6.49
N THR A 4 -12.19 -0.14 -6.89
CA THR A 4 -10.82 0.31 -7.19
C THR A 4 -10.58 0.43 -8.69
N ARG A 5 -9.47 1.08 -9.07
CA ARG A 5 -9.13 1.41 -10.47
C ARG A 5 -10.24 2.16 -11.20
N ALA A 6 -11.03 2.94 -10.47
CA ALA A 6 -12.08 3.78 -11.03
C ALA A 6 -11.48 5.07 -11.60
N GLU A 7 -11.96 5.48 -12.77
CA GLU A 7 -11.65 6.80 -13.32
C GLU A 7 -12.58 7.86 -12.73
N VAL A 8 -12.15 9.12 -12.74
CA VAL A 8 -12.95 10.23 -12.19
C VAL A 8 -14.30 10.35 -12.90
N GLN A 9 -14.34 10.06 -14.21
CA GLN A 9 -15.56 10.08 -15.03
C GLN A 9 -16.61 9.09 -14.53
N VAL A 10 -16.18 7.94 -13.99
CA VAL A 10 -17.08 6.94 -13.40
C VAL A 10 -17.70 7.48 -12.12
N PHE A 11 -16.92 8.20 -11.31
CA PHE A 11 -17.43 8.85 -10.10
C PHE A 11 -18.37 10.02 -10.42
N ASP A 12 -18.06 10.81 -11.45
CA ASP A 12 -18.90 11.93 -11.89
C ASP A 12 -20.27 11.40 -12.35
N ALA A 13 -20.28 10.37 -13.21
CA ALA A 13 -21.50 9.70 -13.64
C ALA A 13 -22.29 9.11 -12.47
N LEU A 14 -21.62 8.52 -11.47
CA LEU A 14 -22.28 8.02 -10.27
C LEU A 14 -22.89 9.16 -9.42
N SER A 15 -22.19 10.28 -9.30
CA SER A 15 -22.63 11.46 -8.55
C SER A 15 -23.86 12.11 -9.17
N GLU A 16 -23.94 12.17 -10.50
CA GLU A 16 -25.11 12.66 -11.24
C GLU A 16 -26.39 11.88 -10.94
N THR A 17 -26.28 10.59 -10.63
CA THR A 17 -27.46 9.77 -10.27
C THR A 17 -28.11 10.21 -8.95
N LYS A 18 -27.38 10.93 -8.09
CA LYS A 18 -27.80 11.34 -6.72
C LYS A 18 -28.22 10.19 -5.79
N LYS A 19 -28.03 8.93 -6.18
CA LYS A 19 -28.43 7.76 -5.39
C LYS A 19 -27.52 7.49 -4.19
N PHE A 20 -26.25 7.91 -4.28
CA PHE A 20 -25.21 7.61 -3.30
C PHE A 20 -24.52 8.89 -2.80
N PRO A 21 -25.21 9.74 -2.01
CA PRO A 21 -24.68 11.03 -1.56
C PRO A 21 -23.47 10.92 -0.64
N GLN A 22 -23.22 9.74 -0.06
CA GLN A 22 -22.06 9.47 0.82
C GLN A 22 -20.88 8.84 0.08
N ALA A 23 -21.00 8.61 -1.24
CA ALA A 23 -19.87 8.11 -2.03
C ALA A 23 -18.79 9.19 -2.13
N ARG A 24 -17.53 8.82 -1.90
CA ARG A 24 -16.37 9.69 -2.06
C ARG A 24 -15.37 9.09 -3.05
N TYR A 25 -14.65 9.95 -3.75
CA TYR A 25 -13.57 9.55 -4.65
C TYR A 25 -12.20 9.84 -4.04
N GLU A 26 -11.43 8.78 -3.84
CA GLU A 26 -10.06 8.83 -3.35
C GLU A 26 -9.11 8.91 -4.54
N LYS A 27 -8.76 10.14 -4.95
CA LYS A 27 -8.00 10.41 -6.18
C LYS A 27 -6.68 9.65 -6.25
N SER A 28 -5.90 9.65 -5.17
CA SER A 28 -4.60 8.96 -5.13
C SER A 28 -4.75 7.45 -5.29
N ALA A 29 -5.80 6.87 -4.70
CA ALA A 29 -6.10 5.44 -4.76
C ALA A 29 -6.84 5.02 -6.04
N ARG A 30 -7.31 5.99 -6.85
CA ARG A 30 -8.26 5.76 -7.95
C ARG A 30 -9.43 4.89 -7.51
N ALA A 31 -10.01 5.22 -6.35
CA ALA A 31 -11.02 4.39 -5.71
C ALA A 31 -12.28 5.19 -5.37
N ILE A 32 -13.45 4.56 -5.56
CA ILE A 32 -14.72 5.07 -5.08
C ILE A 32 -15.08 4.31 -3.80
N VAL A 33 -15.33 5.06 -2.74
CA VAL A 33 -15.64 4.52 -1.41
C VAL A 33 -17.06 4.90 -1.05
N LEU A 34 -17.86 3.92 -0.67
CA LEU A 34 -19.16 4.13 -0.05
C LEU A 34 -19.16 3.47 1.32
N GLU A 35 -19.01 4.29 2.35
CA GLU A 35 -19.00 3.86 3.74
C GLU A 35 -20.44 3.72 4.25
N GLN A 36 -20.92 2.48 4.31
CA GLN A 36 -22.31 2.19 4.73
C GLN A 36 -22.44 2.06 6.25
N LYS A 37 -21.36 1.65 6.91
CA LYS A 37 -21.26 1.49 8.36
C LYS A 37 -19.83 1.78 8.77
N LYS A 38 -19.66 2.58 9.83
CA LYS A 38 -18.35 2.82 10.41
C LYS A 38 -17.88 1.55 11.13
N PRO A 39 -16.78 0.92 10.71
CA PRO A 39 -16.23 -0.23 11.41
C PRO A 39 -15.65 0.18 12.77
N ALA A 40 -15.55 -0.78 13.70
CA ALA A 40 -14.81 -0.55 14.94
C ALA A 40 -13.33 -0.34 14.59
N ALA A 41 -12.71 0.69 15.18
CA ALA A 41 -11.31 0.98 14.91
C ALA A 41 -10.42 -0.08 15.58
N CYS A 42 -9.46 -0.62 14.83
CA CYS A 42 -8.39 -1.40 15.43
C CYS A 42 -7.47 -0.51 16.27
N GLU A 43 -7.01 -1.04 17.41
CA GLU A 43 -6.03 -0.37 18.29
C GLU A 43 -4.64 -0.33 17.66
N THR A 44 -4.32 -1.34 16.86
CA THR A 44 -3.04 -1.49 16.15
C THR A 44 -3.02 -0.69 14.85
N VAL A 45 -1.83 -0.21 14.49
CA VAL A 45 -1.58 0.49 13.23
C VAL A 45 -1.00 -0.50 12.21
N LEU A 46 -1.49 -0.44 10.98
CA LEU A 46 -0.95 -1.12 9.81
C LEU A 46 -0.02 -0.18 9.03
N PRO A 47 1.31 -0.35 9.09
CA PRO A 47 2.22 0.40 8.25
C PRO A 47 2.11 -0.07 6.80
N ILE A 48 2.00 0.89 5.89
CA ILE A 48 2.05 0.70 4.45
C ILE A 48 3.27 1.46 3.96
N VAL A 49 4.23 0.75 3.43
CA VAL A 49 5.57 1.27 3.15
C VAL A 49 5.81 1.29 1.65
N THR A 50 6.28 2.41 1.11
CA THR A 50 6.63 2.52 -0.31
C THR A 50 8.09 2.87 -0.53
N ALA A 51 8.69 2.25 -1.55
CA ALA A 51 10.07 2.56 -1.94
C ALA A 51 10.20 3.96 -2.56
N GLY A 52 9.20 4.38 -3.34
CA GLY A 52 9.17 5.70 -3.97
C GLY A 52 7.76 6.26 -4.13
N THR A 53 7.68 7.45 -4.72
CA THR A 53 6.40 8.15 -4.99
C THR A 53 5.62 7.53 -6.14
N ALA A 54 6.28 6.85 -7.07
CA ALA A 54 5.63 6.16 -8.18
C ALA A 54 4.69 5.03 -7.69
N ASP A 55 5.02 4.41 -6.55
CA ASP A 55 4.22 3.36 -5.91
C ASP A 55 3.00 3.89 -5.14
N LEU A 56 2.86 5.23 -4.99
CA LEU A 56 1.79 5.85 -4.20
C LEU A 56 0.38 5.43 -4.60
N PRO A 57 0.02 5.31 -5.90
CA PRO A 57 -1.34 4.92 -6.25
C PRO A 57 -1.72 3.54 -5.72
N VAL A 58 -0.80 2.58 -5.80
CA VAL A 58 -1.01 1.22 -5.29
C VAL A 58 -1.03 1.21 -3.76
N ALA A 59 -0.15 1.98 -3.11
CA ALA A 59 -0.16 2.10 -1.66
C ALA A 59 -1.40 2.80 -1.11
N ALA A 60 -1.91 3.81 -1.83
CA ALA A 60 -3.16 4.48 -1.52
C ALA A 60 -4.37 3.54 -1.68
N GLU A 61 -4.37 2.68 -2.71
CA GLU A 61 -5.38 1.63 -2.87
C GLU A 61 -5.38 0.65 -1.68
N ALA A 62 -4.19 0.18 -1.25
CA ALA A 62 -4.05 -0.67 -0.07
C ALA A 62 -4.54 0.04 1.21
N LYS A 63 -4.19 1.32 1.37
CA LYS A 63 -4.60 2.16 2.50
C LYS A 63 -6.12 2.26 2.60
N VAL A 64 -6.77 2.70 1.52
CA VAL A 64 -8.22 2.89 1.48
C VAL A 64 -8.94 1.56 1.71
N THR A 65 -8.41 0.47 1.13
CA THR A 65 -8.96 -0.88 1.33
C THR A 65 -8.93 -1.27 2.81
N ALA A 66 -7.78 -1.11 3.48
CA ALA A 66 -7.63 -1.44 4.88
C ALA A 66 -8.50 -0.56 5.80
N GLU A 67 -8.58 0.75 5.52
CA GLU A 67 -9.39 1.70 6.30
C GLU A 67 -10.89 1.40 6.21
N ILE A 68 -11.38 0.99 5.03
CA ILE A 68 -12.78 0.54 4.85
C ILE A 68 -13.08 -0.71 5.69
N MET A 69 -12.08 -1.52 5.98
CA MET A 69 -12.19 -2.70 6.85
C MET A 69 -11.99 -2.36 8.34
N GLY A 70 -11.79 -1.08 8.69
CA GLY A 70 -11.60 -0.62 10.08
C GLY A 70 -10.18 -0.69 10.61
N GLN A 71 -9.21 -1.02 9.75
CA GLN A 71 -7.80 -0.95 10.12
C GLN A 71 -7.32 0.49 10.13
N ARG A 72 -6.65 0.88 11.22
CA ARG A 72 -5.90 2.13 11.25
C ARG A 72 -4.61 1.94 10.46
N THR A 73 -4.32 2.85 9.53
CA THR A 73 -3.14 2.74 8.67
C THR A 73 -2.16 3.89 8.91
N GLU A 74 -0.89 3.65 8.60
CA GLU A 74 0.13 4.69 8.50
C GLU A 74 0.91 4.51 7.20
N LEU A 75 0.93 5.53 6.36
CA LEU A 75 1.65 5.50 5.08
C LEU A 75 3.06 6.07 5.27
N ILE A 76 4.07 5.26 5.00
CA ILE A 76 5.49 5.62 5.06
C ILE A 76 6.01 5.59 3.61
N CYS A 77 6.40 6.75 3.09
CA CYS A 77 6.79 6.88 1.69
C CYS A 77 8.26 7.22 1.53
N ASP A 78 8.79 6.91 0.35
CA ASP A 78 10.14 7.28 -0.06
C ASP A 78 11.23 6.70 0.85
N VAL A 79 11.08 5.42 1.23
CA VAL A 79 12.05 4.65 2.04
C VAL A 79 12.70 3.53 1.23
N GLY A 80 12.94 3.75 -0.06
CA GLY A 80 13.61 2.79 -0.94
C GLY A 80 15.05 2.46 -0.53
N VAL A 81 15.56 1.33 -1.04
CA VAL A 81 16.88 0.77 -0.70
C VAL A 81 18.03 1.77 -0.95
N ALA A 82 17.93 2.60 -1.99
CA ALA A 82 18.92 3.64 -2.31
C ALA A 82 19.09 4.69 -1.19
N GLY A 83 18.08 4.84 -0.33
CA GLY A 83 18.08 5.76 0.81
C GLY A 83 17.69 5.06 2.10
N LEU A 84 18.22 3.86 2.34
CA LEU A 84 17.79 2.99 3.45
C LEU A 84 17.88 3.64 4.84
N HIS A 85 18.76 4.62 5.02
CA HIS A 85 18.83 5.42 6.24
C HIS A 85 17.49 6.08 6.61
N ARG A 86 16.64 6.40 5.63
CA ARG A 86 15.29 6.96 5.84
C ARG A 86 14.35 5.95 6.50
N LEU A 87 14.53 4.65 6.23
CA LEU A 87 13.77 3.58 6.87
C LEU A 87 14.04 3.50 8.38
N PHE A 88 15.29 3.73 8.81
CA PHE A 88 15.66 3.56 10.22
C PHE A 88 14.94 4.54 11.17
N GLY A 89 14.53 5.71 10.67
CA GLY A 89 13.69 6.64 11.44
C GLY A 89 12.30 6.08 11.78
N HIS A 90 11.84 5.08 11.03
CA HIS A 90 10.56 4.40 11.23
C HIS A 90 10.70 3.03 11.89
N LEU A 91 11.93 2.54 12.13
CA LEU A 91 12.19 1.19 12.60
C LEU A 91 11.44 0.84 13.91
N PRO A 92 11.40 1.71 14.94
CA PRO A 92 10.62 1.40 16.15
C PRO A 92 9.14 1.17 15.86
N LYS A 93 8.56 1.90 14.90
CA LYS A 93 7.14 1.71 14.52
C LYS A 93 6.92 0.40 13.78
N LEU A 94 7.81 0.08 12.84
CA LEU A 94 7.74 -1.16 12.05
C LEU A 94 7.91 -2.39 12.95
N GLN A 95 8.82 -2.36 13.92
CA GLN A 95 9.06 -3.46 14.85
C GLN A 95 7.89 -3.71 15.82
N ASN A 96 7.06 -2.69 16.09
CA ASN A 96 5.86 -2.82 16.92
C ASN A 96 4.59 -3.15 16.11
N ALA A 97 4.68 -3.30 14.79
CA ALA A 97 3.54 -3.60 13.96
C ALA A 97 3.15 -5.08 14.02
N ASN A 98 1.85 -5.37 13.87
CA ASN A 98 1.34 -6.74 13.80
C ASN A 98 1.46 -7.34 12.39
N VAL A 99 1.45 -6.48 11.37
CA VAL A 99 1.60 -6.80 9.94
C VAL A 99 1.98 -5.52 9.20
N ILE A 100 2.76 -5.65 8.14
CA ILE A 100 3.24 -4.52 7.32
C ILE A 100 2.91 -4.82 5.85
N ILE A 101 2.51 -3.81 5.08
CA ILE A 101 2.41 -3.92 3.62
C ILE A 101 3.60 -3.17 3.01
N VAL A 102 4.33 -3.80 2.08
CA VAL A 102 5.44 -3.17 1.36
C VAL A 102 5.12 -3.13 -0.13
N VAL A 103 5.11 -1.92 -0.69
CA VAL A 103 4.77 -1.65 -2.09
C VAL A 103 6.02 -1.13 -2.82
N ALA A 104 6.49 -1.87 -3.83
CA ALA A 104 7.67 -1.47 -4.61
C ALA A 104 7.67 -2.07 -6.02
N GLY A 105 8.07 -1.29 -7.03
CA GLY A 105 8.04 -1.71 -8.44
C GLY A 105 9.36 -1.81 -9.19
N MET A 106 10.47 -1.30 -8.63
CA MET A 106 11.79 -1.43 -9.27
C MET A 106 12.35 -2.83 -9.03
N GLU A 107 13.17 -2.99 -7.99
CA GLU A 107 13.86 -4.24 -7.70
C GLU A 107 13.11 -5.09 -6.64
N GLY A 108 12.28 -4.48 -5.79
CA GLY A 108 11.37 -5.18 -4.86
C GLY A 108 12.00 -5.68 -3.55
N ALA A 109 13.31 -5.58 -3.36
CA ALA A 109 14.04 -6.03 -2.17
C ALA A 109 13.74 -5.21 -0.91
N LEU A 110 13.07 -4.05 -0.99
CA LEU A 110 12.60 -3.36 0.21
C LEU A 110 11.75 -4.29 1.09
N ALA A 111 10.95 -5.19 0.50
CA ALA A 111 10.19 -6.18 1.25
C ALA A 111 11.12 -7.13 2.04
N SER A 112 12.15 -7.66 1.39
CA SER A 112 13.16 -8.53 2.01
C SER A 112 13.95 -7.81 3.12
N VAL A 113 14.30 -6.53 2.91
CA VAL A 113 15.02 -5.73 3.91
C VAL A 113 14.14 -5.52 5.14
N ILE A 114 12.88 -5.15 4.96
CA ILE A 114 11.95 -4.98 6.08
C ILE A 114 11.71 -6.31 6.79
N GLY A 115 11.48 -7.40 6.05
CA GLY A 115 11.30 -8.74 6.62
C GLY A 115 12.51 -9.22 7.46
N GLY A 116 13.72 -8.75 7.15
CA GLY A 116 14.91 -9.01 7.98
C GLY A 116 15.01 -8.16 9.25
N LEU A 117 14.20 -7.11 9.38
CA LEU A 117 14.25 -6.12 10.46
C LEU A 117 13.07 -6.20 11.44
N VAL A 118 12.02 -6.96 11.08
CA VAL A 118 10.79 -7.12 11.87
C VAL A 118 10.51 -8.59 12.16
N SER A 119 9.70 -8.85 13.18
CA SER A 119 9.24 -10.20 13.53
C SER A 119 7.81 -10.50 13.08
N CYS A 120 7.11 -9.53 12.49
CA CYS A 120 5.74 -9.69 12.01
C CYS A 120 5.69 -10.04 10.51
N PRO A 121 4.56 -10.57 10.01
CA PRO A 121 4.39 -10.78 8.57
C PRO A 121 4.50 -9.50 7.75
N VAL A 122 5.09 -9.62 6.57
CA VAL A 122 5.27 -8.56 5.56
C VAL A 122 4.53 -9.00 4.30
N ILE A 123 3.49 -8.25 3.91
CA ILE A 123 2.76 -8.49 2.68
C ILE A 123 3.44 -7.71 1.56
N ALA A 124 4.12 -8.42 0.68
CA ALA A 124 4.81 -7.85 -0.46
C ALA A 124 3.84 -7.57 -1.63
N VAL A 125 3.83 -6.33 -2.12
CA VAL A 125 2.98 -5.88 -3.24
C VAL A 125 3.88 -5.35 -4.37
N PRO A 126 4.25 -6.20 -5.34
CA PRO A 126 5.05 -5.77 -6.48
C PRO A 126 4.21 -4.90 -7.42
N THR A 127 4.76 -3.77 -7.86
CA THR A 127 4.09 -2.85 -8.80
C THR A 127 4.80 -2.81 -10.15
N SER A 128 4.11 -2.31 -11.18
CA SER A 128 4.63 -2.19 -12.55
C SER A 128 5.24 -0.83 -12.88
N VAL A 129 5.51 0.02 -11.88
CA VAL A 129 5.98 1.41 -12.09
C VAL A 129 7.47 1.54 -12.38
N GLY A 130 8.23 0.44 -12.26
CA GLY A 130 9.67 0.41 -12.57
C GLY A 130 9.96 0.50 -14.08
N TYR A 131 11.12 1.03 -14.44
CA TYR A 131 11.58 1.16 -15.83
C TYR A 131 12.82 0.30 -16.10
N GLY A 132 13.20 0.19 -17.39
CA GLY A 132 14.39 -0.56 -17.81
C GLY A 132 14.27 -2.05 -17.48
N SER A 133 15.23 -2.58 -16.71
CA SER A 133 15.28 -3.99 -16.30
C SER A 133 14.17 -4.41 -15.32
N SER A 134 13.22 -3.52 -15.01
CA SER A 134 12.08 -3.90 -14.18
C SER A 134 11.14 -4.91 -14.88
N PHE A 135 11.09 -4.87 -16.22
CA PHE A 135 10.19 -5.68 -17.07
C PHE A 135 8.72 -5.62 -16.59
N GLU A 136 8.16 -4.41 -16.53
CA GLU A 136 6.77 -4.16 -16.09
C GLU A 136 6.44 -4.75 -14.71
N GLY A 137 7.43 -4.77 -13.81
CA GLY A 137 7.28 -5.30 -12.45
C GLY A 137 7.60 -6.78 -12.28
N LEU A 138 7.98 -7.50 -13.35
CA LEU A 138 8.36 -8.92 -13.25
C LEU A 138 9.57 -9.12 -12.35
N SER A 139 10.57 -8.22 -12.43
CA SER A 139 11.73 -8.27 -11.54
C SER A 139 11.35 -8.09 -10.07
N ALA A 140 10.48 -7.12 -9.74
CA ALA A 140 9.99 -6.89 -8.38
C ALA A 140 9.18 -8.09 -7.87
N LEU A 141 8.29 -8.64 -8.71
CA LEU A 141 7.52 -9.84 -8.40
C LEU A 141 8.42 -11.03 -8.07
N LEU A 142 9.38 -11.34 -8.94
CA LEU A 142 10.30 -12.47 -8.74
C LEU A 142 11.21 -12.26 -7.53
N THR A 143 11.65 -11.03 -7.27
CA THR A 143 12.49 -10.71 -6.11
C THR A 143 11.72 -10.90 -4.80
N MET A 144 10.47 -10.43 -4.74
CA MET A 144 9.62 -10.59 -3.56
C MET A 144 9.24 -12.07 -3.32
N LEU A 145 8.89 -12.81 -4.38
CA LEU A 145 8.55 -14.25 -4.27
C LEU A 145 9.73 -15.13 -3.88
N ASN A 146 10.95 -14.77 -4.29
CA ASN A 146 12.17 -15.50 -3.94
C ASN A 146 12.85 -14.93 -2.68
N SER A 147 12.15 -14.14 -1.86
CA SER A 147 12.74 -13.57 -0.65
C SER A 147 13.13 -14.67 0.34
N CYS A 148 14.33 -14.55 0.91
CA CYS A 148 14.78 -15.41 2.01
C CYS A 148 14.37 -14.87 3.39
N ALA A 149 13.80 -13.67 3.46
CA ALA A 149 13.36 -13.10 4.72
C ALA A 149 12.14 -13.86 5.23
N ALA A 150 12.21 -14.35 6.47
CA ALA A 150 11.10 -15.06 7.07
C ALA A 150 9.88 -14.14 7.19
N GLY A 151 8.78 -14.49 6.53
CA GLY A 151 7.52 -13.76 6.64
C GLY A 151 7.25 -12.73 5.53
N VAL A 152 8.00 -12.75 4.42
CA VAL A 152 7.65 -12.07 3.15
C VAL A 152 6.87 -13.00 2.23
#